data_AF-A0A971EEW8-F1
#
_entry.id   AF-A0A971EEW8-F1
#
_cell.length_a   1.000
_cell.length_b   1.000
_cell.length_c   1.000
_cell.angle_alpha   90.00
_cell.angle_beta   90.00
_cell.angle_gamma   90.00
#
_symmetry.space_group_name_H-M   'P 1'
#
loop_
_entity.id
_entity.type
_entity.pdbx_description
1 polymer ?
#
loop_
_entity_poly.entity_id
_entity_poly.type
_entity_poly.pdbx_seq_one_letter_code
_entity_poly.pdbx_strand_id
1 'polypeptide(L)'
;MAVRVGFKGSKLKSFKLADTIGTDIAFSSDNWSLPAINGTQQLFLGRFSEKDIRSIMQSIGLLRHLESLGFADIHIDVDRDANFINYCRLYWKDKIPDNLLIDLRVSEHTFIPHERFFEEGTEIEPYQMILIEWLSAQNPLADFDERRPQLPGQSKPGLGVLKYCFQLLYITASEVFKDGFMDIPTHMHGAMMYAKAFKFFDPVQEAIMRAVMRDLRNYSLADISWGVITETIIDLDKNRPAVYDPGEQIHYVSKRMKKYFESPKYVATFNKYYRRKKYRFDYEEMVRRREQILQHKKIEDL
;
A
#
# COMPACT_ATOMS: atom_id res chain seq x y z
N MET A 1 -24.89 -37.75 14.74
CA MET A 1 -24.95 -36.65 15.73
C MET A 1 -23.60 -35.95 15.73
N ALA A 2 -23.48 -34.80 15.08
CA ALA A 2 -22.38 -33.83 15.24
C ALA A 2 -22.79 -32.53 14.53
N VAL A 3 -22.69 -31.43 15.25
CA VAL A 3 -23.37 -30.15 15.01
C VAL A 3 -22.55 -29.26 14.05
N ARG A 4 -23.20 -28.76 12.99
CA ARG A 4 -22.72 -27.65 12.15
C ARG A 4 -23.07 -26.33 12.86
N VAL A 5 -22.08 -25.47 13.10
CA VAL A 5 -22.32 -24.07 13.49
C VAL A 5 -22.07 -23.19 12.27
N GLY A 6 -23.17 -22.69 11.69
CA GLY A 6 -23.17 -21.73 10.59
C GLY A 6 -22.96 -20.31 11.11
N PHE A 7 -22.12 -19.55 10.39
CA PHE A 7 -22.03 -18.10 10.55
C PHE A 7 -23.34 -17.45 10.08
N LYS A 8 -24.05 -16.81 11.02
CA LYS A 8 -25.25 -16.01 10.76
C LYS A 8 -24.86 -14.66 10.14
N GLY A 9 -25.66 -14.26 9.15
CA GLY A 9 -25.42 -13.10 8.28
C GLY A 9 -25.47 -11.75 8.98
N SER A 10 -24.78 -10.78 8.37
CA SER A 10 -24.87 -9.37 8.72
C SER A 10 -26.21 -8.81 8.23
N LYS A 11 -26.98 -8.25 9.17
CA LYS A 11 -28.18 -7.46 8.87
C LYS A 11 -27.75 -6.08 8.37
N LEU A 12 -27.62 -5.92 7.05
CA LEU A 12 -27.67 -4.59 6.43
C LEU A 12 -29.09 -4.05 6.60
N LYS A 13 -29.22 -2.92 7.31
CA LYS A 13 -30.48 -2.19 7.43
C LYS A 13 -30.87 -1.67 6.05
N SER A 14 -32.09 -2.00 5.64
CA SER A 14 -32.77 -1.49 4.47
C SER A 14 -32.85 0.05 4.49
N PHE A 15 -32.32 0.70 3.46
CA PHE A 15 -32.65 2.10 3.17
C PHE A 15 -33.99 2.13 2.42
N LYS A 16 -34.96 2.88 2.96
CA LYS A 16 -36.22 3.20 2.29
C LYS A 16 -35.96 4.34 1.30
N LEU A 17 -36.44 4.15 0.08
CA LEU A 17 -36.62 5.21 -0.91
C LEU A 17 -37.60 6.24 -0.32
N ALA A 18 -37.20 7.51 -0.24
CA ALA A 18 -38.09 8.60 0.15
C ALA A 18 -38.42 9.43 -1.09
N ASP A 19 -39.61 9.15 -1.60
CA ASP A 19 -40.60 10.03 -2.22
C ASP A 19 -40.16 11.20 -3.10
N THR A 20 -40.52 11.04 -4.36
CA THR A 20 -40.80 12.09 -5.34
C THR A 20 -41.84 13.07 -4.78
N ILE A 21 -41.48 14.36 -4.69
CA ILE A 21 -42.45 15.46 -4.67
C ILE A 21 -42.06 16.42 -5.79
N GLY A 22 -42.88 16.42 -6.84
CA GLY A 22 -42.87 17.47 -7.84
C GLY A 22 -43.48 18.74 -7.26
N THR A 23 -42.79 19.85 -7.46
CA THR A 23 -43.37 21.19 -7.47
C THR A 23 -42.51 22.01 -8.43
N ASP A 24 -43.15 22.55 -9.46
CA ASP A 24 -42.57 23.46 -10.44
C ASP A 24 -41.88 24.64 -9.74
N ILE A 25 -40.59 24.85 -10.00
CA ILE A 25 -39.88 26.05 -9.56
C ILE A 25 -39.73 26.96 -10.77
N ALA A 26 -40.48 28.06 -10.73
CA ALA A 26 -40.43 29.14 -11.70
C ALA A 26 -39.03 29.77 -11.76
N PHE A 27 -38.53 29.98 -12.98
CA PHE A 27 -37.34 30.78 -13.22
C PHE A 27 -37.67 32.27 -13.01
N SER A 28 -37.40 32.79 -11.81
CA SER A 28 -37.20 34.23 -11.60
C SER A 28 -35.71 34.50 -11.42
N SER A 29 -35.12 35.17 -12.40
CA SER A 29 -33.84 35.85 -12.28
C SER A 29 -33.97 36.91 -11.19
N ASP A 30 -33.34 36.72 -10.04
CA ASP A 30 -32.68 37.79 -9.29
C ASP A 30 -31.99 37.22 -8.04
N ASN A 31 -30.75 37.67 -7.82
CA ASN A 31 -29.90 37.47 -6.64
C ASN A 31 -29.29 36.08 -6.39
N TRP A 32 -28.27 35.73 -7.19
CA TRP A 32 -27.25 34.75 -6.80
C TRP A 32 -25.98 35.45 -6.30
N SER A 33 -26.06 36.02 -5.09
CA SER A 33 -24.86 36.26 -4.28
C SER A 33 -24.73 35.10 -3.31
N LEU A 34 -23.96 34.08 -3.70
CA LEU A 34 -23.60 33.00 -2.79
C LEU A 34 -22.73 33.55 -1.66
N PRO A 35 -23.06 33.24 -0.40
CA PRO A 35 -22.09 33.38 0.68
C PRO A 35 -20.91 32.46 0.37
N ALA A 36 -19.68 32.97 0.48
CA ALA A 36 -18.49 32.15 0.41
C ALA A 36 -18.61 31.01 1.42
N ILE A 37 -18.61 29.76 0.94
CA ILE A 37 -18.57 28.55 1.75
C ILE A 37 -17.16 28.46 2.36
N ASN A 38 -16.91 29.23 3.42
CA ASN A 38 -15.80 28.99 4.33
C ASN A 38 -16.21 27.86 5.27
N GLY A 39 -15.91 26.61 4.90
CA GLY A 39 -16.14 25.46 5.77
C GLY A 39 -16.39 24.11 5.08
N THR A 40 -15.83 23.84 3.90
CA THR A 40 -15.84 22.46 3.38
C THR A 40 -14.96 21.61 4.27
N GLN A 41 -15.56 20.79 5.12
CA GLN A 41 -14.85 19.77 5.88
C GLN A 41 -14.03 18.91 4.91
N GLN A 42 -12.72 18.86 5.11
CA GLN A 42 -11.85 18.05 4.26
C GLN A 42 -12.21 16.57 4.45
N LEU A 43 -12.46 15.88 3.34
CA LEU A 43 -12.85 14.47 3.32
C LEU A 43 -11.77 13.64 2.64
N PHE A 44 -11.29 12.61 3.31
CA PHE A 44 -10.40 11.62 2.72
C PHE A 44 -11.16 10.80 1.68
N LEU A 45 -10.61 10.72 0.47
CA LEU A 45 -11.24 10.11 -0.72
C LEU A 45 -12.63 10.70 -1.01
N GLY A 46 -12.85 11.97 -0.65
CA GLY A 46 -14.12 12.68 -0.84
C GLY A 46 -15.31 12.11 -0.06
N ARG A 47 -15.09 11.17 0.87
CA ARG A 47 -16.17 10.46 1.58
C ARG A 47 -15.98 10.38 3.09
N PHE A 48 -14.74 10.24 3.57
CA PHE A 48 -14.49 9.94 4.97
C PHE A 48 -14.01 11.18 5.72
N SER A 49 -14.74 11.57 6.76
CA SER A 49 -14.28 12.60 7.69
C SER A 49 -13.18 12.07 8.61
N GLU A 50 -12.50 12.98 9.33
CA GLU A 50 -11.54 12.59 10.38
C GLU A 50 -12.17 11.61 11.41
N LYS A 51 -13.44 11.83 11.76
CA LYS A 51 -14.17 10.98 12.73
C LYS A 51 -14.41 9.58 12.17
N ASP A 52 -14.71 9.46 10.89
CA ASP A 52 -14.89 8.16 10.23
C ASP A 52 -13.57 7.40 10.19
N ILE A 53 -12.49 8.07 9.75
CA ILE A 53 -11.14 7.49 9.74
C ILE A 53 -10.72 7.06 11.14
N ARG A 54 -10.94 7.89 12.16
CA ARG A 54 -10.66 7.55 13.55
C ARG A 54 -11.41 6.29 13.99
N SER A 55 -12.70 6.21 13.67
CA SER A 55 -13.55 5.05 14.02
C SER A 55 -13.06 3.77 13.36
N ILE A 56 -12.66 3.84 12.08
CA ILE A 56 -12.06 2.71 11.37
C ILE A 56 -10.75 2.29 12.04
N MET A 57 -9.84 3.23 12.31
CA MET A 57 -8.55 2.97 12.96
C MET A 57 -8.70 2.35 14.35
N GLN A 58 -9.71 2.77 15.12
CA GLN A 58 -10.05 2.14 16.40
C GLN A 58 -10.52 0.71 16.19
N SER A 59 -11.43 0.46 15.24
CA SER A 59 -12.00 -0.87 14.98
C SER A 59 -10.96 -1.90 14.54
N ILE A 60 -9.96 -1.49 13.76
CA ILE A 60 -8.86 -2.36 13.30
C ILE A 60 -7.73 -2.48 14.33
N GLY A 61 -7.79 -1.72 15.43
CA GLY A 61 -6.82 -1.77 16.52
C GLY A 61 -5.53 -0.95 16.30
N LEU A 62 -5.48 -0.06 15.31
CA LEU A 62 -4.31 0.78 15.04
C LEU A 62 -3.99 1.70 16.23
N LEU A 63 -5.00 2.38 16.77
CA LEU A 63 -4.76 3.32 17.88
C LEU A 63 -4.27 2.61 19.14
N ARG A 64 -4.80 1.42 19.44
CA ARG A 64 -4.33 0.58 20.55
C ARG A 64 -2.90 0.11 20.35
N HIS A 65 -2.52 -0.21 19.10
CA HIS A 65 -1.15 -0.58 18.78
C HIS A 65 -0.18 0.59 18.99
N LEU A 66 -0.53 1.79 18.52
CA LEU A 66 0.27 3.00 18.76
C LEU A 66 0.41 3.30 20.25
N GLU A 67 -0.67 3.20 21.02
CA GLU A 67 -0.66 3.38 22.47
C GLU A 67 0.28 2.38 23.17
N SER A 68 0.28 1.11 22.74
CA SER A 68 1.20 0.09 23.29
C SER A 68 2.69 0.38 23.03
N LEU A 69 2.99 1.25 22.07
CA LEU A 69 4.34 1.72 21.75
C LEU A 69 4.69 3.04 22.49
N GLY A 70 3.80 3.54 23.35
CA GLY A 70 3.97 4.79 24.10
C GLY A 70 3.35 6.02 23.42
N PHE A 71 2.67 5.85 22.28
CA PHE A 71 2.00 6.93 21.57
C PHE A 71 0.53 7.04 21.97
N ALA A 72 0.28 7.62 23.14
CA ALA A 72 -1.05 8.09 23.53
C ALA A 72 -1.34 9.48 22.93
N ASP A 73 -2.61 9.88 22.83
CA ASP A 73 -3.04 11.19 22.29
C ASP A 73 -2.70 11.39 20.79
N ILE A 74 -3.41 10.62 19.95
CA ILE A 74 -3.23 10.63 18.50
C ILE A 74 -4.16 11.64 17.83
N HIS A 75 -3.55 12.63 17.18
CA HIS A 75 -4.22 13.57 16.29
C HIS A 75 -4.22 13.03 14.87
N ILE A 76 -5.41 12.99 14.27
CA ILE A 76 -5.59 12.58 12.87
C ILE A 76 -5.83 13.86 12.07
N ASP A 77 -5.20 13.91 10.91
CA ASP A 77 -5.34 15.01 9.97
C ASP A 77 -5.73 14.41 8.62
N VAL A 78 -6.88 14.82 8.11
CA VAL A 78 -7.34 14.46 6.77
C VAL A 78 -7.41 15.72 5.93
N ASP A 79 -6.81 15.67 4.76
CA ASP A 79 -6.72 16.82 3.87
C ASP A 79 -6.71 16.38 2.40
N ARG A 80 -6.94 17.32 1.50
CA ARG A 80 -6.83 17.10 0.06
C ARG A 80 -6.22 18.33 -0.61
N ASP A 81 -5.17 18.12 -1.40
CA ASP A 81 -4.52 19.22 -2.10
C ASP A 81 -5.18 19.53 -3.46
N ALA A 82 -4.66 20.57 -4.12
CA ALA A 82 -5.12 21.03 -5.43
C ALA A 82 -4.91 20.00 -6.56
N ASN A 83 -3.98 19.05 -6.39
CA ASN A 83 -3.75 17.94 -7.32
C ASN A 83 -4.62 16.72 -6.98
N PHE A 84 -5.58 16.88 -6.07
CA PHE A 84 -6.48 15.84 -5.60
C PHE A 84 -5.82 14.69 -4.85
N ILE A 85 -4.59 14.86 -4.36
CA ILE A 85 -3.95 13.91 -3.45
C ILE A 85 -4.63 14.04 -2.08
N ASN A 86 -5.08 12.91 -1.55
CA ASN A 86 -5.70 12.82 -0.24
C ASN A 86 -4.63 12.44 0.79
N TYR A 87 -4.60 13.17 1.88
CA TYR A 87 -3.66 12.97 2.98
C TYR A 87 -4.39 12.40 4.18
N CYS A 88 -3.78 11.41 4.83
CA CYS A 88 -4.17 10.91 6.12
C CYS A 88 -2.92 10.83 7.00
N ARG A 89 -2.75 11.80 7.89
CA ARG A 89 -1.57 11.93 8.73
C ARG A 89 -1.92 11.69 10.19
N LEU A 90 -1.06 10.98 10.91
CA LEU A 90 -1.20 10.72 12.34
C LEU A 90 -0.04 11.37 13.07
N TYR A 91 -0.37 12.21 14.04
CA TYR A 91 0.58 12.90 14.90
C TYR A 91 0.42 12.47 16.35
N TRP A 92 1.52 12.45 17.08
CA TRP A 92 1.56 12.25 18.53
C TRP A 92 1.58 13.59 19.28
N LYS A 93 0.63 13.85 20.17
CA LYS A 93 0.49 15.13 20.90
C LYS A 93 0.24 16.34 19.99
N ASP A 94 1.27 16.93 19.42
CA ASP A 94 1.13 18.15 18.61
C ASP A 94 1.23 17.83 17.11
N LYS A 95 0.47 18.56 16.28
CA LYS A 95 0.52 18.47 14.81
C LYS A 95 1.77 19.17 14.24
N ILE A 96 2.95 18.68 14.62
CA ILE A 96 4.26 19.15 14.14
C ILE A 96 5.03 18.03 13.44
N PRO A 97 5.96 18.34 12.51
CA PRO A 97 6.69 17.32 11.76
C PRO A 97 7.40 16.27 12.62
N ASP A 98 8.01 16.66 13.74
CA ASP A 98 8.76 15.76 14.63
C ASP A 98 7.87 14.71 15.32
N ASN A 99 6.57 14.99 15.39
CA ASN A 99 5.57 14.13 16.00
C ASN A 99 4.79 13.29 14.97
N LEU A 100 5.13 13.41 13.69
CA LEU A 100 4.47 12.65 12.61
C LEU A 100 4.82 11.17 12.72
N LEU A 101 3.80 10.35 12.96
CA LEU A 101 3.93 8.90 13.08
C LEU A 101 3.65 8.21 11.75
N ILE A 102 2.58 8.62 11.05
CA ILE A 102 2.16 8.02 9.78
C ILE A 102 1.81 9.14 8.81
N ASP A 103 2.31 9.07 7.58
CA ASP A 103 1.88 9.89 6.45
C ASP A 103 1.44 8.95 5.33
N LEU A 104 0.13 8.86 5.11
CA LEU A 104 -0.47 8.11 4.01
C LEU A 104 -1.04 9.11 3.00
N ARG A 105 -0.57 9.01 1.76
CA ARG A 105 -1.04 9.83 0.64
C ARG A 105 -1.56 8.94 -0.45
N VAL A 106 -2.76 9.26 -0.93
CA VAL A 106 -3.42 8.47 -1.97
C VAL A 106 -4.14 9.34 -2.99
N SER A 107 -4.18 8.88 -4.23
CA SER A 107 -4.92 9.52 -5.32
C SER A 107 -5.84 8.51 -6.01
N GLU A 108 -6.86 9.01 -6.72
CA GLU A 108 -7.63 8.16 -7.63
C GLU A 108 -6.90 8.06 -8.96
N HIS A 109 -6.79 6.84 -9.50
CA HIS A 109 -6.02 6.58 -10.71
C HIS A 109 -6.75 5.63 -11.66
N THR A 110 -6.69 5.91 -12.97
CA THR A 110 -7.17 4.98 -14.00
C THR A 110 -5.99 4.19 -14.55
N PHE A 111 -5.91 2.91 -14.19
CA PHE A 111 -4.85 2.01 -14.64
C PHE A 111 -5.28 1.27 -15.91
N ILE A 112 -4.51 1.43 -16.99
CA ILE A 112 -4.76 0.78 -18.28
C ILE A 112 -3.63 -0.23 -18.53
N PRO A 113 -3.86 -1.52 -18.27
CA PRO A 113 -2.83 -2.54 -18.46
C PRO A 113 -2.57 -2.83 -19.94
N HIS A 114 -1.32 -3.17 -20.27
CA HIS A 114 -0.93 -3.54 -21.63
C HIS A 114 -1.57 -4.88 -22.06
N GLU A 115 -2.00 -4.97 -23.33
CA GLU A 115 -2.63 -6.17 -23.93
C GLU A 115 -1.86 -7.49 -23.75
N ARG A 116 -0.52 -7.45 -23.63
CA ARG A 116 0.33 -8.61 -23.46
C ARG A 116 -0.04 -9.46 -22.23
N PHE A 117 -0.71 -8.87 -21.25
CA PHE A 117 -1.12 -9.52 -20.01
C PHE A 117 -2.40 -10.36 -20.15
N PHE A 118 -3.16 -10.20 -21.24
CA PHE A 118 -4.45 -10.86 -21.46
C PHE A 118 -4.38 -11.87 -22.61
N GLU A 119 -5.33 -12.80 -22.67
CA GLU A 119 -5.46 -13.71 -23.81
C GLU A 119 -5.78 -12.91 -25.08
N GLU A 120 -5.35 -13.42 -26.23
CA GLU A 120 -5.64 -12.78 -27.53
C GLU A 120 -7.15 -12.62 -27.73
N GLY A 121 -7.58 -11.43 -28.19
CA GLY A 121 -8.99 -11.09 -28.36
C GLY A 121 -9.72 -10.70 -27.06
N THR A 122 -9.05 -10.63 -25.91
CA THR A 122 -9.65 -10.10 -24.68
C THR A 122 -9.81 -8.59 -24.79
N GLU A 123 -11.02 -8.09 -24.54
CA GLU A 123 -11.27 -6.65 -24.39
C GLU A 123 -10.62 -6.12 -23.10
N ILE A 124 -9.81 -5.07 -23.23
CA ILE A 124 -9.04 -4.50 -22.13
C ILE A 124 -9.81 -3.32 -21.56
N GLU A 125 -10.40 -3.55 -20.38
CA GLU A 125 -11.05 -2.49 -19.64
C GLU A 125 -10.07 -1.79 -18.69
N PRO A 126 -10.11 -0.45 -18.58
CA PRO A 126 -9.39 0.27 -17.53
C PRO A 126 -9.84 -0.12 -16.13
N TYR A 127 -8.90 -0.23 -15.19
CA TYR A 127 -9.15 -0.41 -13.76
C TYR A 127 -9.17 0.91 -13.02
N GLN A 128 -10.12 1.08 -12.11
CA GLN A 128 -10.26 2.26 -11.26
C GLN A 128 -9.57 1.98 -9.93
N MET A 129 -8.39 2.57 -9.72
CA MET A 129 -7.50 2.27 -8.62
C MET A 129 -7.45 3.43 -7.62
N ILE A 130 -7.08 3.11 -6.38
CA ILE A 130 -6.49 4.08 -5.46
C ILE A 130 -4.97 3.86 -5.49
N LEU A 131 -4.23 4.85 -6.00
CA LEU A 131 -2.77 4.83 -6.02
C LEU A 131 -2.23 5.30 -4.66
N ILE A 132 -1.32 4.53 -4.09
CA ILE A 132 -0.54 4.90 -2.91
C ILE A 132 0.62 5.76 -3.42
N GLU A 133 0.51 7.07 -3.24
CA GLU A 133 1.53 8.04 -3.64
C GLU A 133 2.69 8.05 -2.64
N TRP A 134 2.36 7.82 -1.36
CA TRP A 134 3.33 7.81 -0.28
C TRP A 134 2.78 7.06 0.93
N LEU A 135 3.62 6.25 1.56
CA LEU A 135 3.35 5.70 2.88
C LEU A 135 4.63 5.70 3.71
N SER A 136 4.68 6.53 4.74
CA SER A 136 5.71 6.46 5.77
C SER A 136 5.10 6.15 7.13
N ALA A 137 5.80 5.34 7.91
CA ALA A 137 5.42 5.02 9.28
C ALA A 137 6.67 4.85 10.16
N GLN A 138 6.99 5.86 10.95
CA GLN A 138 8.25 5.98 11.67
C GLN A 138 8.01 6.07 13.18
N ASN A 139 8.86 5.39 13.95
CA ASN A 139 8.84 5.45 15.40
C ASN A 139 9.88 6.49 15.86
N PRO A 140 9.46 7.72 16.23
CA PRO A 140 10.40 8.76 16.64
C PRO A 140 11.11 8.46 17.98
N LEU A 141 10.52 7.59 18.82
CA LEU A 141 11.05 7.24 20.16
C LEU A 141 11.96 6.01 20.16
N ALA A 142 12.16 5.36 19.01
CA ALA A 142 12.99 4.18 18.91
C ALA A 142 14.29 4.47 18.16
N ASP A 143 15.33 3.75 18.56
CA ASP A 143 16.61 3.66 17.85
C ASP A 143 16.73 2.32 17.13
N PHE A 144 17.63 2.26 16.16
CA PHE A 144 17.95 1.01 15.48
C PHE A 144 18.72 0.07 16.42
N ASP A 145 18.47 -1.24 16.27
CA ASP A 145 19.16 -2.28 17.02
C ASP A 145 19.46 -3.49 16.12
N GLU A 146 20.20 -4.48 16.62
CA GLU A 146 20.56 -5.68 15.85
C GLU A 146 19.35 -6.49 15.35
N ARG A 147 18.22 -6.42 16.05
CA ARG A 147 16.96 -7.10 15.67
C ARG A 147 16.15 -6.28 14.68
N ARG A 148 16.36 -4.96 14.64
CA ARG A 148 15.72 -3.99 13.75
C ARG A 148 16.79 -3.07 13.14
N PRO A 149 17.68 -3.63 12.29
CA PRO A 149 18.71 -2.85 11.65
C PRO A 149 18.08 -1.84 10.68
N GLN A 150 18.79 -0.73 10.48
CA GLN A 150 18.41 0.32 9.54
C GLN A 150 18.37 -0.21 8.10
N LEU A 151 17.26 -0.01 7.41
CA LEU A 151 17.17 -0.25 5.98
C LEU A 151 17.77 0.93 5.19
N PRO A 152 18.29 0.71 3.98
CA PRO A 152 18.69 1.81 3.09
C PRO A 152 17.54 2.82 2.89
N GLY A 153 17.86 4.11 3.00
CA GLY A 153 16.90 5.22 2.91
C GLY A 153 16.02 5.42 4.16
N GLN A 154 16.18 4.60 5.20
CA GLN A 154 15.35 4.66 6.41
C GLN A 154 15.99 5.53 7.49
N SER A 155 15.33 6.61 7.90
CA SER A 155 15.83 7.50 8.97
C SER A 155 15.48 7.05 10.40
N LYS A 156 14.37 6.31 10.56
CA LYS A 156 13.86 5.84 11.86
C LYS A 156 13.28 4.43 11.78
N PRO A 157 13.33 3.63 12.87
CA PRO A 157 12.69 2.32 12.93
C PRO A 157 11.20 2.40 12.58
N GLY A 158 10.67 1.37 11.93
CA GLY A 158 9.24 1.32 11.57
C GLY A 158 8.33 1.10 12.78
N LEU A 159 7.11 1.66 12.73
CA LEU A 159 6.07 1.46 13.77
C LEU A 159 5.43 0.05 13.77
N GLY A 160 5.69 -0.75 12.74
CA GLY A 160 5.03 -2.05 12.57
C GLY A 160 3.53 -1.95 12.26
N VAL A 161 3.10 -0.83 11.66
CA VAL A 161 1.68 -0.49 11.43
C VAL A 161 1.14 -0.88 10.06
N LEU A 162 2.01 -1.38 9.16
CA LEU A 162 1.67 -1.61 7.75
C LEU A 162 0.40 -2.47 7.57
N LYS A 163 0.23 -3.51 8.41
CA LYS A 163 -0.98 -4.35 8.38
C LYS A 163 -2.27 -3.56 8.63
N TYR A 164 -2.23 -2.55 9.51
CA TYR A 164 -3.38 -1.71 9.81
C TYR A 164 -3.61 -0.69 8.70
N CYS A 165 -2.55 -0.14 8.10
CA CYS A 165 -2.67 0.73 6.93
C CYS A 165 -3.39 0.00 5.79
N PHE A 166 -3.03 -1.27 5.52
CA PHE A 166 -3.72 -2.07 4.51
C PHE A 166 -5.17 -2.39 4.87
N GLN A 167 -5.49 -2.62 6.15
CA GLN A 167 -6.87 -2.80 6.59
C GLN A 167 -7.70 -1.53 6.44
N LEU A 168 -7.14 -0.36 6.80
CA LEU A 168 -7.76 0.94 6.59
C LEU A 168 -8.06 1.15 5.11
N LEU A 169 -7.06 0.97 4.25
CA LEU A 169 -7.22 1.07 2.80
C LEU A 169 -8.31 0.10 2.32
N TYR A 170 -8.25 -1.18 2.67
CA TYR A 170 -9.27 -2.15 2.26
C TYR A 170 -10.70 -1.71 2.62
N ILE A 171 -10.92 -1.24 3.85
CA ILE A 171 -12.23 -0.77 4.31
C ILE A 171 -12.67 0.50 3.55
N THR A 172 -11.75 1.43 3.27
CA THR A 172 -12.10 2.64 2.53
C THR A 172 -12.39 2.35 1.06
N ALA A 173 -11.63 1.45 0.41
CA ALA A 173 -11.88 1.02 -0.98
C ALA A 173 -13.26 0.40 -1.19
N SER A 174 -13.74 -0.42 -0.25
CA SER A 174 -15.03 -1.07 -0.39
C SER A 174 -16.21 -0.09 -0.48
N GLU A 175 -16.04 1.13 0.04
CA GLU A 175 -17.07 2.17 0.04
C GLU A 175 -16.95 3.15 -1.15
N VAL A 176 -15.79 3.20 -1.81
CA VAL A 176 -15.51 4.10 -2.95
C VAL A 176 -15.67 3.42 -4.32
N PHE A 177 -16.13 2.16 -4.36
CA PHE A 177 -16.33 1.37 -5.60
C PHE A 177 -15.09 1.30 -6.51
N LYS A 178 -13.91 1.05 -5.92
CA LYS A 178 -12.64 0.91 -6.66
C LYS A 178 -12.26 -0.56 -6.86
N ASP A 179 -11.43 -0.82 -7.87
CA ASP A 179 -10.94 -2.15 -8.21
C ASP A 179 -9.87 -2.66 -7.26
N GLY A 180 -9.10 -1.75 -6.66
CA GLY A 180 -8.09 -2.08 -5.67
C GLY A 180 -7.16 -0.92 -5.35
N PHE A 181 -6.10 -1.23 -4.62
CA PHE A 181 -4.97 -0.34 -4.37
C PHE A 181 -3.81 -0.68 -5.27
N MET A 182 -3.11 0.34 -5.72
CA MET A 182 -1.89 0.22 -6.51
C MET A 182 -0.75 0.93 -5.80
N ASP A 183 0.43 0.32 -5.85
CA ASP A 183 1.70 0.95 -5.49
C ASP A 183 2.73 0.65 -6.58
N ILE A 184 3.71 1.52 -6.76
CA ILE A 184 4.85 1.29 -7.64
C ILE A 184 6.11 1.43 -6.79
N PRO A 185 6.47 0.38 -6.03
CA PRO A 185 7.57 0.45 -5.08
C PRO A 185 8.89 0.68 -5.82
N THR A 186 9.54 1.81 -5.56
CA THR A 186 10.84 2.16 -6.16
C THR A 186 12.00 1.34 -5.60
N HIS A 187 11.83 0.81 -4.38
CA HIS A 187 12.83 -0.03 -3.71
C HIS A 187 12.28 -1.44 -3.47
N MET A 188 13.14 -2.45 -3.65
CA MET A 188 12.75 -3.85 -3.49
C MET A 188 12.23 -4.18 -2.08
N HIS A 189 12.77 -3.55 -1.03
CA HIS A 189 12.32 -3.81 0.33
C HIS A 189 10.86 -3.39 0.55
N GLY A 190 10.41 -2.29 -0.08
CA GLY A 190 9.01 -1.88 -0.11
C GLY A 190 8.13 -2.95 -0.75
N ALA A 191 8.54 -3.39 -1.94
CA ALA A 191 7.87 -4.45 -2.68
C ALA A 191 7.77 -5.77 -1.89
N MET A 192 8.82 -6.16 -1.17
CA MET A 192 8.82 -7.36 -0.31
C MET A 192 7.90 -7.23 0.90
N MET A 193 7.88 -6.04 1.54
CA MET A 193 6.97 -5.77 2.66
C MET A 193 5.52 -5.87 2.21
N TYR A 194 5.21 -5.41 1.00
CA TYR A 194 3.86 -5.35 0.46
C TYR A 194 3.40 -6.69 -0.10
N ALA A 195 4.32 -7.55 -0.54
CA ALA A 195 4.06 -8.86 -1.15
C ALA A 195 3.18 -9.81 -0.31
N LYS A 196 2.95 -9.55 0.99
CA LYS A 196 1.96 -10.32 1.77
C LYS A 196 0.51 -10.04 1.36
N ALA A 197 0.21 -8.81 0.98
CA ALA A 197 -1.14 -8.36 0.64
C ALA A 197 -1.27 -7.96 -0.84
N PHE A 198 -0.18 -7.54 -1.46
CA PHE A 198 -0.12 -7.10 -2.85
C PHE A 198 0.52 -8.17 -3.72
N LYS A 199 0.18 -8.13 -5.01
CA LYS A 199 0.82 -8.93 -6.07
C LYS A 199 1.18 -8.01 -7.22
N PHE A 200 2.33 -8.23 -7.85
CA PHE A 200 2.61 -7.53 -9.09
C PHE A 200 1.58 -7.90 -10.16
N PHE A 201 1.12 -6.88 -10.89
CA PHE A 201 0.25 -7.06 -12.04
C PHE A 201 0.94 -7.86 -13.13
N ASP A 202 2.25 -7.66 -13.34
CA ASP A 202 3.06 -8.51 -14.20
C ASP A 202 3.37 -9.86 -13.49
N PRO A 203 2.87 -11.01 -14.00
CA PRO A 203 3.14 -12.31 -13.39
C PRO A 203 4.62 -12.70 -13.40
N VAL A 204 5.45 -12.14 -14.30
CA VAL A 204 6.89 -12.38 -14.34
C VAL A 204 7.58 -11.65 -13.19
N GLN A 205 7.22 -10.39 -12.93
CA GLN A 205 7.75 -9.64 -11.79
C GLN A 205 7.32 -10.28 -10.47
N GLU A 206 6.05 -10.70 -10.35
CA GLU A 206 5.56 -11.45 -9.18
C GLU A 206 6.36 -12.73 -8.97
N ALA A 207 6.62 -13.49 -10.04
CA ALA A 207 7.40 -14.71 -9.97
C ALA A 207 8.85 -14.48 -9.53
N ILE A 208 9.50 -13.42 -10.03
CA ILE A 208 10.85 -13.02 -9.64
C ILE A 208 10.88 -12.67 -8.15
N MET A 209 9.98 -11.80 -7.70
CA MET A 209 9.90 -11.39 -6.30
C MET A 209 9.70 -12.59 -5.37
N ARG A 210 8.75 -13.47 -5.70
CA ARG A 210 8.48 -14.68 -4.92
C ARG A 210 9.67 -15.65 -4.92
N ALA A 211 10.40 -15.75 -6.03
CA ALA A 211 11.59 -16.60 -6.12
C ALA A 211 12.74 -16.07 -5.26
N VAL A 212 12.98 -14.75 -5.26
CA VAL A 212 13.94 -14.10 -4.36
C VAL A 212 13.55 -14.36 -2.90
N MET A 213 12.29 -14.13 -2.52
CA MET A 213 11.81 -14.42 -1.16
C MET A 213 11.97 -15.89 -0.73
N ARG A 214 11.76 -16.84 -1.66
CA ARG A 214 11.91 -18.28 -1.42
C ARG A 214 13.37 -18.64 -1.17
N ASP A 215 14.25 -18.20 -2.05
CA ASP A 215 15.66 -18.60 -2.05
C ASP A 215 16.45 -17.89 -0.94
N LEU A 216 16.08 -16.65 -0.61
CA LEU A 216 16.75 -15.84 0.41
C LEU A 216 16.03 -15.81 1.76
N ARG A 217 15.08 -16.72 2.01
CA ARG A 217 14.25 -16.77 3.23
C ARG A 217 15.02 -16.80 4.57
N ASN A 218 16.30 -17.19 4.54
CA ASN A 218 17.16 -17.29 5.72
C ASN A 218 17.90 -15.99 6.04
N TYR A 219 17.78 -14.97 5.20
CA TYR A 219 18.41 -13.66 5.38
C TYR A 219 17.39 -12.63 5.85
N SER A 220 17.84 -11.64 6.60
CA SER A 220 16.98 -10.55 7.03
C SER A 220 16.57 -9.67 5.84
N LEU A 221 15.46 -8.93 5.98
CA LEU A 221 15.07 -7.95 4.97
C LEU A 221 16.19 -6.90 4.73
N ALA A 222 16.90 -6.52 5.79
CA ALA A 222 18.02 -5.59 5.69
C ALA A 222 19.17 -6.16 4.87
N ASP A 223 19.57 -7.41 5.11
CA ASP A 223 20.62 -8.07 4.32
C ASP A 223 20.22 -8.15 2.85
N ILE A 224 18.98 -8.55 2.55
CA ILE A 224 18.49 -8.66 1.18
C ILE A 224 18.45 -7.28 0.51
N SER A 225 18.07 -6.23 1.25
CA SER A 225 18.09 -4.85 0.76
C SER A 225 19.49 -4.40 0.37
N TRP A 226 20.47 -4.67 1.24
CA TRP A 226 21.88 -4.43 0.94
C TRP A 226 22.39 -5.30 -0.21
N GLY A 227 21.88 -6.53 -0.34
CA GLY A 227 22.21 -7.43 -1.43
C GLY A 227 21.83 -6.88 -2.81
N VAL A 228 20.76 -6.11 -2.90
CA VAL A 228 20.39 -5.39 -4.13
C VAL A 228 21.33 -4.23 -4.41
N ILE A 229 21.54 -3.35 -3.42
CA ILE A 229 22.39 -2.15 -3.58
C ILE A 229 23.82 -2.52 -3.94
N THR A 230 24.33 -3.60 -3.34
CA THR A 230 25.69 -4.08 -3.58
C THR A 230 25.80 -5.01 -4.79
N GLU A 231 24.69 -5.31 -5.47
CA GLU A 231 24.63 -6.21 -6.62
C GLU A 231 25.16 -7.62 -6.33
N THR A 232 24.88 -8.16 -5.14
CA THR A 232 25.41 -9.45 -4.66
C THR A 232 24.36 -10.56 -4.57
N ILE A 233 23.11 -10.26 -4.91
CA ILE A 233 22.09 -11.28 -5.18
C ILE A 233 22.24 -11.69 -6.64
N ILE A 234 22.63 -12.93 -6.90
CA ILE A 234 22.98 -13.43 -8.24
C ILE A 234 21.84 -14.29 -8.79
N ASP A 235 21.34 -13.93 -9.98
CA ASP A 235 20.45 -14.79 -10.79
C ASP A 235 21.26 -15.93 -11.40
N LEU A 236 21.01 -17.16 -10.95
CA LEU A 236 21.77 -18.35 -11.37
C LEU A 236 21.56 -18.73 -12.83
N ASP A 237 20.45 -18.32 -13.45
CA ASP A 237 20.15 -18.59 -14.86
C ASP A 237 21.06 -17.75 -15.78
N LYS A 238 21.33 -16.50 -15.39
CA LYS A 238 22.13 -15.55 -16.18
C LYS A 238 23.54 -15.32 -15.64
N ASN A 239 23.84 -15.87 -14.46
CA ASN A 239 25.06 -15.65 -13.69
C ASN A 239 25.44 -14.16 -13.57
N ARG A 240 24.47 -13.33 -13.19
CA ARG A 240 24.65 -11.88 -13.03
C ARG A 240 23.79 -11.36 -11.88
N PRO A 241 24.07 -10.14 -11.37
CA PRO A 241 23.22 -9.53 -10.34
C PRO A 241 21.75 -9.48 -10.74
N ALA A 242 20.88 -9.78 -9.80
CA ALA A 242 19.45 -9.63 -9.93
C ALA A 242 19.12 -8.13 -9.97
N VAL A 243 18.42 -7.71 -11.02
CA VAL A 243 17.96 -6.33 -11.17
C VAL A 243 16.55 -6.25 -10.63
N TYR A 244 16.32 -5.31 -9.72
CA TYR A 244 14.98 -4.92 -9.31
C TYR A 244 14.43 -3.89 -10.30
N ASP A 245 13.27 -4.18 -10.87
CA ASP A 245 12.55 -3.32 -11.80
C ASP A 245 11.21 -2.95 -11.16
N PRO A 246 10.97 -1.67 -10.83
CA PRO A 246 9.69 -1.23 -10.28
C PRO A 246 8.53 -1.57 -11.23
N GLY A 247 7.38 -1.88 -10.64
CA GLY A 247 6.17 -2.17 -11.40
C GLY A 247 4.94 -2.14 -10.50
N GLU A 248 3.76 -2.24 -11.12
CA GLU A 248 2.49 -2.07 -10.43
C GLU A 248 2.23 -3.26 -9.49
N GLN A 249 2.32 -3.01 -8.19
CA GLN A 249 1.85 -3.92 -7.15
C GLN A 249 0.42 -3.58 -6.78
N ILE A 250 -0.43 -4.61 -6.74
CA ILE A 250 -1.87 -4.45 -6.61
C ILE A 250 -2.41 -5.25 -5.44
N HIS A 251 -3.19 -4.59 -4.60
CA HIS A 251 -4.13 -5.23 -3.69
C HIS A 251 -5.52 -5.16 -4.29
N TYR A 252 -5.96 -6.25 -4.93
CA TYR A 252 -7.22 -6.31 -5.65
C TYR A 252 -8.41 -6.47 -4.70
N VAL A 253 -9.48 -5.72 -4.97
CA VAL A 253 -10.74 -5.72 -4.22
C VAL A 253 -11.89 -6.19 -5.11
N SER A 254 -11.93 -5.79 -6.38
CA SER A 254 -13.01 -6.16 -7.28
C SER A 254 -12.92 -7.59 -7.78
N LYS A 255 -14.09 -8.15 -8.12
CA LYS A 255 -14.20 -9.46 -8.74
C LYS A 255 -13.48 -9.52 -10.10
N ARG A 256 -13.43 -8.41 -10.85
CA ARG A 256 -12.79 -8.38 -12.18
C ARG A 256 -11.27 -8.44 -12.09
N MET A 257 -10.65 -7.72 -11.16
CA MET A 257 -9.21 -7.89 -10.91
C MET A 257 -8.90 -9.28 -10.35
N LYS A 258 -9.73 -9.79 -9.44
CA LYS A 258 -9.56 -11.16 -8.93
C LYS A 258 -9.53 -12.18 -10.08
N LYS A 259 -10.44 -12.06 -11.06
CA LYS A 259 -10.44 -12.91 -12.26
C LYS A 259 -9.14 -12.82 -13.06
N TYR A 260 -8.53 -11.64 -13.19
CA TYR A 260 -7.22 -11.48 -13.85
C TYR A 260 -6.12 -12.28 -13.12
N PHE A 261 -5.99 -12.11 -11.79
CA PHE A 261 -4.98 -12.82 -11.00
C PHE A 261 -5.19 -14.33 -10.93
N GLU A 262 -6.43 -14.79 -11.13
CA GLU A 262 -6.80 -16.21 -11.20
C GLU A 262 -6.81 -16.75 -12.64
N SER A 263 -6.51 -15.92 -13.64
CA SER A 263 -6.56 -16.33 -15.05
C SER A 263 -5.50 -17.39 -15.37
N PRO A 264 -5.79 -18.33 -16.31
CA PRO A 264 -4.82 -19.32 -16.75
C PRO A 264 -3.50 -18.72 -17.22
N LYS A 265 -3.54 -17.63 -18.00
CA LYS A 265 -2.34 -16.93 -18.49
C LYS A 265 -1.47 -16.39 -17.36
N TYR A 266 -2.06 -15.69 -16.39
CA TYR A 266 -1.33 -15.15 -15.24
C TYR A 266 -0.69 -16.28 -14.44
N VAL A 267 -1.49 -17.28 -14.05
CA VAL A 267 -1.05 -18.41 -13.20
C VAL A 267 0.02 -19.26 -13.90
N ALA A 268 -0.16 -19.56 -15.19
CA ALA A 268 0.82 -20.34 -15.96
C ALA A 268 2.14 -19.58 -16.13
N THR A 269 2.08 -18.29 -16.45
CA THR A 269 3.28 -17.44 -16.59
C THR A 269 4.01 -17.32 -15.26
N PHE A 270 3.29 -17.02 -14.18
CA PHE A 270 3.85 -16.98 -12.83
C PHE A 270 4.58 -18.29 -12.49
N ASN A 271 3.90 -19.44 -12.62
CA ASN A 271 4.47 -20.74 -12.28
C ASN A 271 5.71 -21.09 -13.12
N LYS A 272 5.68 -20.79 -14.42
CA LYS A 272 6.81 -21.00 -15.33
C LYS A 272 8.05 -20.25 -14.85
N TYR A 273 7.91 -18.96 -14.56
CA TYR A 273 9.05 -18.13 -14.15
C TYR A 273 9.48 -18.40 -12.71
N TYR A 274 8.54 -18.66 -11.80
CA TYR A 274 8.83 -18.94 -10.40
C TYR A 274 9.68 -20.20 -10.21
N ARG A 275 9.40 -21.24 -11.03
CA ARG A 275 10.20 -22.48 -11.03
C ARG A 275 11.58 -22.27 -11.64
N ARG A 276 11.66 -21.52 -12.73
CA ARG A 276 12.91 -21.27 -13.48
C ARG A 276 13.87 -20.37 -12.70
N LYS A 277 13.37 -19.31 -12.05
CA LYS A 277 14.21 -18.33 -11.38
C LYS A 277 14.78 -18.89 -10.08
N LYS A 278 16.10 -18.77 -9.95
CA LYS A 278 16.91 -19.25 -8.82
C LYS A 278 17.95 -18.21 -8.47
N TYR A 279 18.09 -17.93 -7.18
CA TYR A 279 19.00 -16.91 -6.69
C TYR A 279 19.97 -17.47 -5.64
N ARG A 280 21.21 -16.99 -5.69
CA ARG A 280 22.22 -17.12 -4.63
C ARG A 280 22.52 -15.73 -4.07
N PHE A 281 22.95 -15.68 -2.82
CA PHE A 281 23.35 -14.43 -2.20
C PHE A 281 24.80 -14.50 -1.73
N ASP A 282 25.63 -13.62 -2.26
CA ASP A 282 27.06 -13.55 -2.00
C ASP A 282 27.27 -12.70 -0.74
N TYR A 283 26.87 -13.26 0.40
CA TYR A 283 26.72 -12.53 1.66
C TYR A 283 28.02 -11.88 2.15
N GLU A 284 29.14 -12.60 2.10
CA GLU A 284 30.44 -12.05 2.52
C GLU A 284 30.86 -10.85 1.66
N GLU A 285 30.63 -10.94 0.35
CA GLU A 285 30.90 -9.85 -0.59
C GLU A 285 29.95 -8.66 -0.36
N MET A 286 28.69 -8.93 0.01
CA MET A 286 27.72 -7.89 0.38
C MET A 286 28.23 -7.11 1.59
N VAL A 287 28.67 -7.81 2.65
CA VAL A 287 29.18 -7.18 3.87
C VAL A 287 30.38 -6.29 3.55
N ARG A 288 31.34 -6.80 2.76
CA ARG A 288 32.52 -6.04 2.31
C ARG A 288 32.14 -4.78 1.53
N ARG A 289 31.23 -4.88 0.56
CA ARG A 289 30.79 -3.73 -0.25
C ARG A 289 29.98 -2.72 0.56
N ARG A 290 29.13 -3.19 1.47
CA ARG A 290 28.37 -2.34 2.41
C ARG A 290 29.33 -1.50 3.24
N GLU A 291 30.34 -2.09 3.86
CA GLU A 291 31.33 -1.37 4.67
C GLU A 291 32.06 -0.28 3.86
N GLN A 292 32.38 -0.56 2.58
CA GLN A 292 33.01 0.43 1.68
C GLN A 292 32.08 1.60 1.35
N ILE A 293 30.78 1.33 1.10
CA ILE A 293 29.79 2.37 0.83
C ILE A 293 29.62 3.27 2.07
N LEU A 294 29.53 2.67 3.26
CA LEU A 294 29.30 3.39 4.52
C LEU A 294 30.47 4.28 4.96
N GLN A 295 31.66 4.09 4.40
CA GLN A 295 32.79 5.02 4.60
C GLN A 295 32.54 6.40 3.97
N HIS A 296 31.67 6.48 2.96
CA HIS A 296 31.51 7.68 2.13
C HIS A 296 30.06 8.17 2.02
N LYS A 297 29.08 7.35 2.41
CA LYS A 297 27.65 7.66 2.35
C LYS A 297 26.95 7.27 3.65
N LYS A 298 25.97 8.07 4.05
CA LYS A 298 25.08 7.72 5.14
C LYS A 298 23.98 6.79 4.62
N ILE A 299 23.44 5.93 5.50
CA ILE A 299 22.40 4.95 5.11
C ILE A 299 21.12 5.67 4.68
N GLU A 300 20.83 6.83 5.25
CA GLU A 300 19.65 7.64 4.93
C GLU A 300 19.69 8.23 3.52
N ASP A 301 20.88 8.36 2.93
CA ASP A 301 21.09 8.96 1.60
C ASP A 301 21.13 7.91 0.47
N LEU A 302 20.85 6.63 0.79
CA LEU A 302 20.92 5.49 -0.14
C LEU A 302 19.56 5.08 -0.72
#